data_AF-A0A829Q2P4-F1
#
_entry.id   AF-A0A829Q2P4-F1
#
_cell.length_a   1.000
_cell.length_b   1.000
_cell.length_c   1.000
_cell.angle_alpha   90.00
_cell.angle_beta   90.00
_cell.angle_gamma   90.00
#
_symmetry.space_group_name_H-M   'P 1'
#
loop_
_entity.id
_entity.type
_entity.pdbx_description
1 polymer ?
#
loop_
_entity_poly.entity_id
_entity_poly.type
_entity_poly.pdbx_seq_one_letter_code
_entity_poly.pdbx_strand_id
1 'polypeptide(L)'
;MRILVVDNYDSFVFNLVQYLGQLGVDATVWRNDDPRLADTDAVAADFDGVLISPGPGTPESAGASIAMVHSCAKTGTPLLGVCLGHQAIGVAFGGTVDRAPELLHGKTSTVEHEDAGVLRGLPNPFTATRYHSLTILPDTVPEGLRVIARTASGVIMGVMHTEHPIHGVQFHPESILTEGGHRMLANWLTYCGAPLDEPLVRSLEAEVAAALNGVTGRVAALGG
;
A
#
# COMPACT_ATOMS: atom_id res chain seq x y z
N MET A 1 9.20 -11.56 -13.74
CA MET A 1 8.14 -11.36 -12.76
C MET A 1 7.08 -10.46 -13.38
N ARG A 2 5.81 -10.83 -13.28
CA ARG A 2 4.66 -10.07 -13.79
C ARG A 2 3.87 -9.55 -12.61
N ILE A 3 3.79 -8.22 -12.49
CA ILE A 3 2.98 -7.55 -11.47
C ILE A 3 1.81 -6.85 -12.15
N LEU A 4 0.61 -7.06 -11.61
CA LEU A 4 -0.58 -6.32 -11.99
C LEU A 4 -0.82 -5.19 -10.98
N VAL A 5 -1.02 -3.97 -11.47
CA VAL A 5 -1.56 -2.85 -10.71
C VAL A 5 -3.01 -2.64 -11.15
N VAL A 6 -3.94 -2.84 -10.21
CA VAL A 6 -5.35 -2.49 -10.38
C VAL A 6 -5.54 -1.04 -9.95
N ASP A 7 -5.66 -0.16 -10.94
CA ASP A 7 -5.84 1.28 -10.77
C ASP A 7 -7.30 1.62 -10.45
N ASN A 8 -7.54 2.16 -9.25
CA ASN A 8 -8.83 2.70 -8.84
C ASN A 8 -8.99 4.19 -9.21
N TYR A 9 -8.50 4.61 -10.37
CA TYR A 9 -8.53 6.00 -10.84
C TYR A 9 -7.79 6.97 -9.92
N ASP A 10 -6.63 6.54 -9.41
CA ASP A 10 -5.82 7.39 -8.55
C ASP A 10 -4.91 8.33 -9.33
N SER A 11 -4.79 9.56 -8.83
CA SER A 11 -3.95 10.57 -9.46
C SER A 11 -2.45 10.27 -9.32
N PHE A 12 -2.06 9.37 -8.41
CA PHE A 12 -0.68 9.04 -8.06
C PHE A 12 -0.31 7.58 -8.35
N VAL A 13 -1.16 6.81 -9.03
CA VAL A 13 -0.88 5.40 -9.35
C VAL A 13 0.45 5.22 -10.10
N PHE A 14 0.82 6.17 -10.96
CA PHE A 14 2.07 6.11 -11.70
C PHE A 14 3.32 6.36 -10.84
N ASN A 15 3.18 6.95 -9.64
CA ASN A 15 4.30 7.00 -8.69
C ASN A 15 4.60 5.61 -8.11
N LEU A 16 3.56 4.81 -7.81
CA LEU A 16 3.73 3.40 -7.42
C LEU A 16 4.39 2.60 -8.54
N VAL A 17 3.90 2.77 -9.78
CA VAL A 17 4.47 2.11 -10.97
C VAL A 17 5.92 2.53 -11.19
N GLN A 18 6.25 3.81 -11.01
CA GLN A 18 7.63 4.30 -11.10
C GLN A 18 8.52 3.66 -10.03
N TYR A 19 8.07 3.57 -8.78
CA TYR A 19 8.86 2.94 -7.72
C TYR A 19 9.07 1.44 -7.98
N LEU A 20 8.06 0.74 -8.50
CA LEU A 20 8.20 -0.64 -8.98
C LEU A 20 9.24 -0.74 -10.11
N GLY A 21 9.20 0.17 -11.08
CA GLY A 21 10.19 0.26 -12.16
C GLY A 21 11.62 0.50 -11.66
N GLN A 22 11.79 1.37 -10.65
CA GLN A 22 13.08 1.60 -9.99
C GLN A 22 13.60 0.35 -9.26
N LEU A 23 12.69 -0.51 -8.79
CA LEU A 23 13.01 -1.82 -8.21
C LEU A 23 13.14 -2.94 -9.27
N GLY A 24 13.19 -2.58 -10.56
CA GLY A 24 13.40 -3.52 -11.67
C GLY A 24 12.15 -4.26 -12.13
N VAL A 25 10.96 -3.78 -11.78
CA VAL A 25 9.68 -4.41 -12.14
C VAL A 25 8.95 -3.61 -13.20
N ASP A 26 8.67 -4.25 -14.34
CA ASP A 26 7.74 -3.71 -15.33
C ASP A 26 6.30 -4.13 -14.97
N ALA A 27 5.49 -3.17 -14.52
CA ALA A 27 4.15 -3.41 -14.00
C ALA A 27 3.09 -3.20 -15.08
N THR A 28 2.16 -4.15 -15.19
CA THR A 28 0.97 -4.02 -16.02
C THR A 28 -0.10 -3.26 -15.25
N VAL A 29 -0.66 -2.19 -15.83
CA VAL A 29 -1.67 -1.36 -15.15
C VAL A 29 -3.01 -1.49 -15.86
N TRP A 30 -4.03 -2.00 -15.15
CA TRP A 30 -5.42 -2.06 -15.62
C TRP A 30 -6.30 -1.28 -14.66
N ARG A 31 -7.33 -0.62 -15.18
CA ARG A 31 -8.32 0.04 -14.33
C ARG A 31 -9.22 -0.98 -13.65
N ASN A 32 -9.81 -0.61 -12.52
CA ASN A 32 -10.68 -1.48 -11.73
C ASN A 32 -11.95 -1.97 -12.45
N ASP A 33 -12.28 -1.38 -13.60
CA ASP A 33 -13.41 -1.71 -14.48
C ASP A 33 -12.98 -2.28 -15.84
N ASP A 34 -11.69 -2.60 -16.00
CA ASP A 34 -11.16 -3.17 -17.23
C ASP A 34 -11.83 -4.53 -17.52
N PRO A 35 -12.32 -4.77 -18.75
CA PRO A 35 -13.03 -6.00 -19.09
C PRO A 35 -12.18 -7.27 -18.91
N ARG A 36 -10.85 -7.17 -18.89
CA ARG A 36 -9.95 -8.30 -18.60
C ARG A 36 -10.07 -8.79 -17.16
N LEU A 37 -10.56 -7.95 -16.24
CA LEU A 37 -10.82 -8.31 -14.84
C LEU A 37 -12.16 -9.05 -14.66
N ALA A 38 -12.87 -9.40 -15.73
CA ALA A 38 -14.13 -10.14 -15.62
C ALA A 38 -13.97 -11.52 -14.97
N ASP A 39 -12.80 -12.16 -15.12
CA ASP A 39 -12.41 -13.38 -14.42
C ASP A 39 -11.19 -13.11 -13.54
N THR A 40 -11.43 -12.57 -12.34
CA THR A 40 -10.38 -12.23 -11.38
C THR A 40 -9.61 -13.44 -10.88
N ASP A 41 -10.19 -14.64 -10.88
CA ASP A 41 -9.50 -15.87 -10.47
C ASP A 41 -8.42 -16.24 -11.49
N ALA A 42 -8.77 -16.25 -12.78
CA ALA A 42 -7.82 -16.51 -13.85
C ALA A 42 -6.72 -15.44 -13.90
N VAL A 43 -7.09 -14.17 -13.71
CA VAL A 43 -6.13 -13.07 -13.64
C VAL A 43 -5.18 -13.23 -12.45
N ALA A 44 -5.69 -13.46 -11.24
CA ALA A 44 -4.85 -13.61 -10.05
C ALA A 44 -3.84 -14.76 -10.20
N ALA A 45 -4.24 -15.88 -10.82
CA ALA A 45 -3.35 -17.01 -11.07
C ALA A 45 -2.29 -16.75 -12.17
N ASP A 46 -2.50 -15.75 -13.04
CA ASP A 46 -1.56 -15.40 -14.12
C ASP A 46 -0.45 -14.46 -13.64
N PHE A 47 -0.66 -13.67 -12.59
CA PHE A 47 0.34 -12.72 -12.09
C PHE A 47 1.13 -13.25 -10.88
N ASP A 48 2.40 -12.84 -10.75
CA ASP A 48 3.25 -13.17 -9.60
C ASP A 48 2.88 -12.33 -8.37
N GLY A 49 2.16 -11.22 -8.56
CA GLY A 49 1.63 -10.39 -7.51
C GLY A 49 0.68 -9.31 -8.04
N VAL A 50 -0.26 -8.89 -7.17
CA VAL A 50 -1.26 -7.87 -7.48
C VAL A 50 -1.15 -6.70 -6.50
N LEU A 51 -1.08 -5.47 -7.03
CA LEU A 51 -1.16 -4.25 -6.25
C LEU A 51 -2.50 -3.58 -6.53
N ILE A 52 -3.33 -3.36 -5.50
CA ILE A 52 -4.54 -2.55 -5.61
C ILE A 52 -4.22 -1.13 -5.16
N SER A 53 -4.32 -0.18 -6.09
CA SER A 53 -3.90 1.19 -5.86
C SER A 53 -4.85 1.95 -4.91
N PRO A 54 -4.44 3.15 -4.46
CA PRO A 54 -5.38 4.13 -3.92
C PRO A 54 -6.47 4.48 -4.94
N GLY A 55 -7.45 5.28 -4.52
CA GLY A 55 -8.48 5.82 -5.39
C GLY A 55 -9.51 6.61 -4.59
N PRO A 56 -10.41 7.36 -5.25
CA PRO A 56 -11.52 8.03 -4.61
C PRO A 56 -12.63 7.03 -4.22
N GLY A 57 -13.56 7.47 -3.38
CA GLY A 57 -14.77 6.72 -3.06
C GLY A 57 -14.59 5.70 -1.95
N THR A 58 -15.39 4.64 -1.99
CA THR A 58 -15.39 3.55 -1.00
C THR A 58 -15.06 2.21 -1.65
N PRO A 59 -14.57 1.21 -0.88
CA PRO A 59 -14.22 -0.11 -1.43
C PRO A 59 -15.32 -0.78 -2.24
N GLU A 60 -16.58 -0.63 -1.84
CA GLU A 60 -17.75 -1.24 -2.48
C GLU A 60 -18.00 -0.67 -3.88
N SER A 61 -17.51 0.55 -4.15
CA SER A 61 -17.58 1.20 -5.45
C SER A 61 -16.31 0.99 -6.31
N ALA A 62 -15.29 0.32 -5.78
CA ALA A 62 -13.96 0.20 -6.37
C ALA A 62 -13.84 -0.96 -7.39
N GLY A 63 -14.87 -1.14 -8.21
CA GLY A 63 -14.90 -2.13 -9.30
C GLY A 63 -14.49 -3.55 -8.86
N ALA A 64 -13.53 -4.13 -9.58
CA ALA A 64 -13.03 -5.48 -9.33
C ALA A 64 -12.15 -5.62 -8.06
N SER A 65 -11.88 -4.55 -7.30
CA SER A 65 -10.91 -4.58 -6.20
C SER A 65 -11.22 -5.63 -5.13
N ILE A 66 -12.45 -5.69 -4.62
CA ILE A 66 -12.85 -6.69 -3.60
C ILE A 66 -12.78 -8.11 -4.17
N ALA A 67 -13.28 -8.31 -5.40
CA ALA A 67 -13.21 -9.60 -6.07
C ALA A 67 -11.76 -10.07 -6.28
N MET A 68 -10.86 -9.15 -6.61
CA MET A 68 -9.43 -9.42 -6.75
C MET A 68 -8.78 -9.84 -5.43
N VAL A 69 -9.17 -9.24 -4.29
CA VAL A 69 -8.70 -9.69 -2.97
C VAL A 69 -9.09 -11.14 -2.71
N HIS A 70 -10.36 -11.50 -2.94
CA HIS A 70 -10.83 -12.87 -2.78
C HIS A 70 -10.10 -13.85 -3.70
N SER A 71 -9.88 -13.44 -4.96
CA SER A 71 -9.18 -14.25 -5.96
C SER A 71 -7.74 -14.51 -5.54
N CYS A 72 -7.01 -13.47 -5.10
CA CYS A 72 -5.64 -13.61 -4.61
C CYS A 72 -5.54 -14.50 -3.37
N ALA A 73 -6.50 -14.42 -2.44
CA ALA A 73 -6.57 -15.33 -1.29
C ALA A 73 -6.76 -16.78 -1.74
N LYS A 74 -7.66 -17.01 -2.71
CA LYS A 74 -7.99 -18.33 -3.25
C LYS A 74 -6.82 -18.95 -4.03
N THR A 75 -6.10 -18.17 -4.83
CA THR A 75 -4.98 -18.65 -5.64
C THR A 75 -3.65 -18.67 -4.89
N GLY A 76 -3.57 -18.02 -3.74
CA GLY A 76 -2.32 -17.80 -3.00
C GLY A 76 -1.43 -16.72 -3.62
N THR A 77 -1.96 -15.89 -4.52
CA THR A 77 -1.22 -14.81 -5.17
C THR A 77 -0.95 -13.68 -4.18
N PRO A 78 0.31 -13.22 -4.02
CA PRO A 78 0.64 -12.09 -3.18
C PRO A 78 -0.10 -10.81 -3.58
N LEU A 79 -0.65 -10.12 -2.59
CA LEU A 79 -1.39 -8.87 -2.81
C LEU A 79 -0.94 -7.76 -1.87
N LEU A 80 -0.77 -6.55 -2.42
CA LEU A 80 -0.57 -5.32 -1.67
C LEU A 80 -1.71 -4.34 -1.95
N GLY A 81 -2.48 -3.99 -0.92
CA GLY A 81 -3.49 -2.93 -0.99
C GLY A 81 -2.97 -1.62 -0.42
N VAL A 82 -3.08 -0.52 -1.17
CA VAL A 82 -2.66 0.82 -0.73
C VAL A 82 -3.87 1.73 -0.60
N CYS A 83 -4.03 2.39 0.54
CA CYS A 83 -5.17 3.27 0.87
C CYS A 83 -6.53 2.61 0.57
N LEU A 84 -7.16 2.90 -0.58
CA LEU A 84 -8.41 2.25 -0.99
C LEU A 84 -8.24 0.74 -1.17
N GLY A 85 -7.09 0.28 -1.68
CA GLY A 85 -6.76 -1.14 -1.72
C GLY A 85 -6.65 -1.79 -0.34
N HIS A 86 -6.11 -1.08 0.65
CA HIS A 86 -6.09 -1.54 2.04
C HIS A 86 -7.51 -1.66 2.61
N GLN A 87 -8.37 -0.69 2.31
CA GLN A 87 -9.77 -0.70 2.72
C GLN A 87 -10.54 -1.85 2.04
N ALA A 88 -10.27 -2.12 0.76
CA ALA A 88 -10.84 -3.26 0.04
C ALA A 88 -10.44 -4.61 0.66
N ILE A 89 -9.20 -4.74 1.15
CA ILE A 89 -8.78 -5.92 1.93
C ILE A 89 -9.62 -6.04 3.20
N GLY A 90 -9.78 -4.95 3.95
CA GLY A 90 -10.63 -4.92 5.14
C GLY A 90 -12.05 -5.43 4.85
N VAL A 91 -12.70 -4.86 3.85
CA VAL A 91 -14.09 -5.21 3.47
C VAL A 91 -14.18 -6.65 2.96
N ALA A 92 -13.24 -7.10 2.11
CA ALA A 92 -13.25 -8.46 1.56
C ALA A 92 -13.22 -9.53 2.67
N PHE A 93 -12.54 -9.29 3.79
CA PHE A 93 -12.50 -10.23 4.91
C PHE A 93 -13.55 -9.96 5.99
N GLY A 94 -14.50 -9.06 5.76
CA GLY A 94 -15.62 -8.78 6.66
C GLY A 94 -15.41 -7.64 7.66
N GLY A 95 -14.32 -6.88 7.52
CA GLY A 95 -14.11 -5.65 8.27
C GLY A 95 -14.99 -4.51 7.77
N THR A 96 -15.23 -3.53 8.64
CA THR A 96 -15.98 -2.31 8.29
C THR A 96 -15.00 -1.17 8.02
N VAL A 97 -15.23 -0.43 6.93
CA VAL A 97 -14.49 0.80 6.62
C VAL A 97 -15.39 2.00 6.84
N ASP A 98 -14.98 2.91 7.72
CA ASP A 98 -15.70 4.15 7.99
C ASP A 98 -14.69 5.24 8.38
N ARG A 99 -15.18 6.45 8.65
CA ARG A 99 -14.37 7.58 9.08
C ARG A 99 -13.67 7.26 10.40
N ALA A 100 -12.36 7.42 10.39
CA ALA A 100 -11.57 7.52 11.60
C ALA A 100 -12.12 8.64 12.50
N PRO A 101 -12.03 8.51 13.83
CA PRO A 101 -12.45 9.54 14.78
C PRO A 101 -11.75 10.90 14.56
N GLU A 102 -10.60 10.92 13.87
CA GLU A 102 -9.80 12.10 13.61
C GLU A 102 -9.78 12.44 12.11
N LEU A 103 -10.26 13.64 11.75
CA LEU A 103 -10.15 14.19 10.39
C LEU A 103 -8.72 14.70 10.16
N LEU A 104 -7.95 14.02 9.32
CA LEU A 104 -6.67 14.52 8.80
C LEU A 104 -6.74 14.62 7.27
N HIS A 105 -6.59 15.85 6.75
CA HIS A 105 -6.42 16.14 5.33
C HIS A 105 -4.96 16.53 5.06
N GLY A 106 -4.28 15.82 4.15
CA GLY A 106 -2.99 16.23 3.59
C GLY A 106 -1.86 16.39 4.62
N LYS A 107 -1.85 15.57 5.67
CA LYS A 107 -0.82 15.60 6.72
C LYS A 107 -0.07 14.27 6.77
N THR A 108 1.18 14.35 7.19
CA THR A 108 1.93 13.18 7.64
C THR A 108 1.38 12.69 8.98
N SER A 109 1.55 11.40 9.25
CA SER A 109 1.21 10.77 10.52
C SER A 109 2.40 9.94 11.00
N THR A 110 2.61 9.94 12.31
CA THR A 110 3.56 9.03 12.97
C THR A 110 2.89 7.66 13.13
N VAL A 111 3.53 6.62 12.61
CA VAL A 111 3.01 5.25 12.57
C VAL A 111 3.92 4.33 13.36
N GLU A 112 3.37 3.65 14.35
CA GLU A 112 4.02 2.57 15.09
C GLU A 112 3.71 1.24 14.40
N HIS A 113 4.67 0.32 14.35
CA HIS A 113 4.52 -0.97 13.69
C HIS A 113 5.25 -2.13 14.39
N GLU A 114 4.96 -3.35 13.95
CA GLU A 114 5.48 -4.59 14.54
C GLU A 114 6.66 -5.21 13.77
N ASP A 115 7.36 -4.42 12.93
CA ASP A 115 8.45 -4.90 12.07
C ASP A 115 8.09 -6.18 11.27
N ALA A 116 6.88 -6.20 10.70
CA ALA A 116 6.30 -7.38 10.08
C ALA A 116 5.77 -7.13 8.66
N GLY A 117 5.70 -8.20 7.86
CA GLY A 117 5.18 -8.15 6.50
C GLY A 117 5.96 -7.15 5.64
N VAL A 118 5.24 -6.25 4.97
CA VAL A 118 5.80 -5.18 4.15
C VAL A 118 6.51 -4.09 4.97
N LEU A 119 6.30 -4.03 6.29
CA LEU A 119 6.88 -3.00 7.17
C LEU A 119 8.23 -3.39 7.78
N ARG A 120 8.81 -4.50 7.34
CA ARG A 120 10.11 -4.98 7.85
C ARG A 120 11.25 -4.02 7.54
N GLY A 121 12.08 -3.74 8.54
CA GLY A 121 13.27 -2.91 8.43
C GLY A 121 13.00 -1.40 8.36
N LEU A 122 11.76 -0.95 8.63
CA LEU A 122 11.44 0.47 8.74
C LEU A 122 11.75 1.04 10.13
N PRO A 123 11.98 2.36 10.25
CA PRO A 123 12.02 3.03 11.54
C PRO A 123 10.72 2.84 12.32
N ASN A 124 10.82 2.72 13.65
CA ASN A 124 9.64 2.61 14.51
C ASN A 124 9.67 3.67 15.63
N PRO A 125 8.77 4.67 15.61
CA PRO A 125 7.78 4.92 14.56
C PRO A 125 8.40 5.51 13.28
N PHE A 126 7.64 5.54 12.19
CA PHE A 126 7.99 6.24 10.95
C PHE A 126 6.92 7.26 10.53
N THR A 127 7.30 8.16 9.62
CA THR A 127 6.43 9.18 9.04
C THR A 127 5.76 8.66 7.78
N ALA A 128 4.43 8.76 7.71
CA ALA A 128 3.65 8.30 6.56
C ALA A 128 2.64 9.36 6.08
N THR A 129 2.49 9.52 4.76
CA THR A 129 1.51 10.43 4.17
C THR A 129 0.13 9.83 4.10
N ARG A 130 -0.89 10.60 4.52
CA ARG A 130 -2.30 10.23 4.43
C ARG A 130 -3.11 11.31 3.72
N TYR A 131 -4.04 10.88 2.87
CA TYR A 131 -4.96 11.79 2.17
C TYR A 131 -6.42 11.66 2.60
N HIS A 132 -6.80 10.56 3.27
CA HIS A 132 -8.21 10.25 3.54
C HIS A 132 -8.48 9.91 5.02
N SER A 133 -9.71 10.19 5.45
CA SER A 133 -10.19 9.88 6.80
C SER A 133 -10.80 8.49 6.94
N LEU A 134 -11.08 7.77 5.85
CA LEU A 134 -11.61 6.39 5.94
C LEU A 134 -10.51 5.41 6.38
N THR A 135 -10.87 4.47 7.24
CA THR A 135 -9.99 3.39 7.72
C THR A 135 -10.82 2.18 8.15
N ILE A 136 -10.16 1.03 8.29
CA ILE A 136 -10.77 -0.15 8.89
C ILE A 136 -11.05 0.16 10.37
N LEU A 137 -12.29 -0.08 10.82
CA LEU A 137 -12.66 0.15 12.21
C LEU A 137 -12.04 -0.92 13.12
N PRO A 138 -11.33 -0.54 14.19
CA PRO A 138 -10.64 -1.47 15.08
C PRO A 138 -11.49 -2.63 15.60
N ASP A 139 -12.74 -2.35 15.99
CA ASP A 139 -13.64 -3.34 16.60
C ASP A 139 -14.24 -4.32 15.58
N THR A 140 -13.97 -4.11 14.29
CA THR A 140 -14.51 -4.92 13.19
C THR A 140 -13.43 -5.71 12.48
N VAL A 141 -12.16 -5.64 12.92
CA VAL A 141 -11.08 -6.39 12.29
C VAL A 141 -11.36 -7.89 12.43
N PRO A 142 -11.50 -8.64 11.32
CA PRO A 142 -11.77 -10.06 11.35
C PRO A 142 -10.54 -10.85 11.83
N GLU A 143 -10.75 -12.06 12.35
CA GLU A 143 -9.68 -12.92 12.88
C GLU A 143 -8.59 -13.25 11.83
N GLY A 144 -8.97 -13.32 10.54
CA GLY A 144 -8.04 -13.55 9.44
C GLY A 144 -7.10 -12.37 9.14
N LEU A 145 -7.35 -11.17 9.70
CA LEU A 145 -6.50 -10.00 9.51
C LEU A 145 -5.80 -9.61 10.81
N ARG A 146 -4.47 -9.66 10.78
CA ARG A 146 -3.63 -9.16 11.86
C ARG A 146 -3.26 -7.70 11.61
N VAL A 147 -3.57 -6.82 12.55
CA VAL A 147 -3.11 -5.42 12.50
C VAL A 147 -1.63 -5.38 12.86
N ILE A 148 -0.82 -4.76 12.00
CA ILE A 148 0.65 -4.69 12.15
C ILE A 148 1.18 -3.25 12.25
N ALA A 149 0.32 -2.25 12.09
CA ALA A 149 0.67 -0.85 12.28
C ALA A 149 -0.53 0.00 12.68
N ARG A 150 -0.29 0.99 13.55
CA ARG A 150 -1.30 1.93 14.06
C ARG A 150 -0.72 3.33 14.29
N THR A 151 -1.58 4.34 14.37
CA THR A 151 -1.23 5.62 15.00
C THR A 151 -1.38 5.52 16.53
N ALA A 152 -0.81 6.48 17.26
CA ALA A 152 -1.02 6.60 18.71
C ALA A 152 -2.51 6.74 19.11
N SER A 153 -3.35 7.30 18.23
CA SER A 153 -4.80 7.39 18.40
C SER A 153 -5.56 6.10 18.06
N GLY A 154 -4.85 5.03 17.65
CA GLY A 154 -5.43 3.71 17.40
C GLY A 154 -5.92 3.47 15.97
N VAL A 155 -5.76 4.43 15.06
CA VAL A 155 -6.11 4.28 13.64
C VAL A 155 -5.29 3.14 13.04
N ILE A 156 -5.95 2.22 12.32
CA ILE A 156 -5.27 1.11 11.65
C ILE A 156 -4.51 1.65 10.45
N MET A 157 -3.20 1.40 10.44
CA MET A 157 -2.28 1.89 9.40
C MET A 157 -1.72 0.76 8.55
N GLY A 158 -1.71 -0.48 9.05
CA GLY A 158 -1.27 -1.63 8.29
C GLY A 158 -1.89 -2.93 8.79
N VAL A 159 -2.20 -3.83 7.86
CA VAL A 159 -2.70 -5.18 8.12
C VAL A 159 -1.95 -6.21 7.30
N MET A 160 -1.91 -7.44 7.78
CA MET A 160 -1.54 -8.61 7.00
C MET A 160 -2.50 -9.76 7.27
N HIS A 161 -2.80 -10.56 6.25
CA HIS A 161 -3.59 -11.77 6.44
C HIS A 161 -2.76 -12.84 7.18
N THR A 162 -3.42 -13.66 8.00
CA THR A 162 -2.74 -14.68 8.82
C THR A 162 -2.28 -15.88 8.00
N GLU A 163 -3.03 -16.24 6.94
CA GLU A 163 -2.78 -17.44 6.12
C GLU A 163 -2.38 -17.15 4.67
N HIS A 164 -2.53 -15.92 4.20
CA HIS A 164 -2.34 -15.55 2.78
C HIS A 164 -1.31 -14.43 2.67
N PRO A 165 -0.54 -14.35 1.55
CA PRO A 165 0.45 -13.30 1.32
C PRO A 165 -0.18 -11.93 0.98
N ILE A 166 -1.18 -11.52 1.75
CA ILE A 166 -1.99 -10.32 1.54
C ILE A 166 -1.63 -9.29 2.60
N HIS A 167 -1.24 -8.10 2.16
CA HIS A 167 -0.86 -6.99 3.01
C HIS A 167 -1.61 -5.73 2.58
N GLY A 168 -1.96 -4.88 3.54
CA GLY A 168 -2.58 -3.59 3.25
C GLY A 168 -1.96 -2.48 4.07
N VAL A 169 -1.71 -1.32 3.47
CA VAL A 169 -1.27 -0.09 4.15
C VAL A 169 -2.24 1.06 3.89
N GLN A 170 -2.66 1.78 4.94
CA GLN A 170 -3.65 2.86 4.84
C GLN A 170 -3.06 4.18 4.32
N PHE A 171 -1.74 4.29 4.30
CA PHE A 171 -0.98 5.45 3.86
C PHE A 171 -0.39 5.22 2.46
N HIS A 172 0.30 6.23 1.94
CA HIS A 172 0.81 6.26 0.56
C HIS A 172 2.33 6.06 0.53
N PRO A 173 2.83 4.82 0.33
CA PRO A 173 4.27 4.54 0.25
C PRO A 173 4.96 5.22 -0.93
N GLU A 174 4.20 5.60 -1.96
CA GLU A 174 4.69 6.33 -3.14
C GLU A 174 4.82 7.85 -2.91
N SER A 175 4.36 8.35 -1.77
CA SER A 175 4.53 9.75 -1.41
C SER A 175 5.97 10.00 -0.98
N ILE A 176 6.60 11.05 -1.53
CA ILE A 176 7.95 11.45 -1.14
C ILE A 176 8.08 11.75 0.37
N LEU A 177 6.98 12.12 1.03
CA LEU A 177 6.94 12.42 2.47
C LEU A 177 6.76 11.16 3.34
N THR A 178 6.58 9.98 2.74
CA THR A 178 6.53 8.70 3.46
C THR A 178 7.92 8.10 3.52
N GLU A 179 8.36 7.75 4.73
CA GLU A 179 9.62 7.05 4.95
C GLU A 179 9.51 5.57 4.54
N GLY A 180 10.56 5.05 3.89
CA GLY A 180 10.68 3.61 3.58
C GLY A 180 9.77 3.10 2.46
N GLY A 181 9.20 3.98 1.62
CA GLY A 181 8.32 3.59 0.51
C GLY A 181 8.89 2.49 -0.41
N HIS A 182 10.12 2.67 -0.90
CA HIS A 182 10.82 1.66 -1.71
C HIS A 182 11.05 0.35 -0.95
N ARG A 183 11.40 0.41 0.33
CA ARG A 183 11.59 -0.78 1.17
C ARG A 183 10.30 -1.56 1.36
N MET A 184 9.16 -0.89 1.53
CA MET A 184 7.87 -1.56 1.63
C MET A 184 7.52 -2.33 0.35
N LEU A 185 7.72 -1.68 -0.81
CA LEU A 185 7.50 -2.34 -2.10
C LEU A 185 8.49 -3.48 -2.33
N ALA A 186 9.77 -3.29 -2.00
CA ALA A 186 10.78 -4.33 -2.11
C ALA A 186 10.45 -5.54 -1.21
N ASN A 187 10.05 -5.29 0.04
CA ASN A 187 9.58 -6.33 0.96
C ASN A 187 8.39 -7.10 0.37
N TRP A 188 7.40 -6.40 -0.19
CA TRP A 188 6.26 -7.03 -0.85
C TRP A 188 6.69 -7.90 -2.04
N LEU A 189 7.57 -7.40 -2.89
CA LEU A 189 8.08 -8.14 -4.05
C LEU A 189 8.81 -9.43 -3.67
N THR A 190 9.35 -9.54 -2.45
CA THR A 190 9.90 -10.82 -1.96
C THR A 190 8.84 -11.92 -1.83
N TYR A 191 7.60 -11.56 -1.47
CA TYR A 191 6.48 -12.51 -1.47
C TYR A 191 6.09 -12.92 -2.90
N CYS A 192 6.29 -12.02 -3.87
CA CYS A 192 6.10 -12.27 -5.31
C CYS A 192 7.25 -13.07 -5.96
N GLY A 193 8.25 -13.49 -5.18
CA GLY A 193 9.40 -14.27 -5.66
C GLY A 193 10.59 -13.46 -6.16
N ALA A 194 10.60 -12.13 -5.98
CA ALA A 194 11.78 -11.31 -6.28
C ALA A 194 12.84 -11.43 -5.16
N PRO A 195 14.13 -11.42 -5.48
CA PRO A 195 15.17 -11.24 -4.46
C PRO A 195 15.13 -9.82 -3.88
N LEU A 196 15.45 -9.68 -2.59
CA LEU A 196 15.67 -8.36 -1.98
C LEU A 196 17.06 -7.84 -2.33
N ASP A 197 17.14 -6.84 -3.21
CA ASP A 197 18.38 -6.11 -3.50
C ASP A 197 18.60 -4.99 -2.47
N GLU A 198 19.16 -5.35 -1.32
CA GLU A 198 19.38 -4.42 -0.20
C GLU A 198 20.25 -3.19 -0.59
N PRO A 199 21.33 -3.31 -1.38
CA PRO A 199 22.05 -2.15 -1.91
C PRO A 199 21.19 -1.18 -2.72
N LEU A 200 20.38 -1.68 -3.66
CA LEU A 200 19.49 -0.86 -4.47
C LEU A 200 18.41 -0.17 -3.62
N VAL A 201 17.80 -0.90 -2.69
CA VAL A 201 16.79 -0.33 -1.78
C VAL A 201 17.39 0.82 -0.98
N ARG A 202 18.58 0.64 -0.42
CA ARG A 202 19.27 1.69 0.36
C ARG A 202 19.61 2.91 -0.48
N SER A 203 20.02 2.72 -1.74
CA SER A 203 20.32 3.87 -2.61
C SER A 203 19.07 4.68 -2.91
N LEU A 204 17.95 4.01 -3.23
CA LEU A 204 16.67 4.67 -3.50
C LEU A 204 16.12 5.41 -2.25
N GLU A 205 16.23 4.80 -1.07
CA GLU A 205 15.88 5.44 0.20
C GLU A 205 16.72 6.72 0.44
N ALA A 206 18.03 6.65 0.17
CA ALA A 206 18.92 7.79 0.32
C ALA A 206 18.62 8.92 -0.69
N GLU A 207 18.25 8.58 -1.93
CA GLU A 207 17.83 9.55 -2.96
C GLU A 207 16.56 10.31 -2.54
N VAL A 208 15.55 9.60 -2.02
CA VAL A 208 14.32 10.22 -1.50
C VAL A 208 14.62 11.14 -0.32
N ALA A 209 15.44 10.69 0.63
CA ALA A 209 15.84 11.50 1.77
C ALA A 209 16.62 12.77 1.35
N ALA A 210 17.50 12.66 0.36
CA ALA A 210 18.23 13.80 -0.19
C ALA A 210 17.30 14.79 -0.89
N ALA A 211 16.32 14.31 -1.66
CA ALA A 211 15.33 15.15 -2.31
C ALA A 211 14.48 15.94 -1.29
N LEU A 212 14.05 15.30 -0.20
CA LEU A 212 13.32 15.97 0.89
C LEU A 212 14.15 17.09 1.53
N ASN A 213 15.41 16.81 1.86
CA ASN A 213 16.32 17.80 2.46
C ASN A 213 16.61 18.98 1.52
N GLY A 214 16.70 18.72 0.21
CA GLY A 214 16.86 19.76 -0.81
C GLY A 214 15.63 20.69 -0.92
N VAL A 215 14.42 20.14 -0.74
CA VAL A 215 13.17 20.92 -0.75
C VAL A 215 13.06 21.77 0.52
N THR A 216 13.31 21.20 1.71
CA THR A 216 13.24 21.93 2.98
C THR A 216 14.30 23.03 3.07
N GLY A 217 15.53 22.77 2.58
CA GLY A 217 16.60 23.77 2.52
C GLY A 217 16.29 24.95 1.61
N ARG A 218 15.61 24.74 0.47
CA ARG A 218 15.19 25.82 -0.43
C ARG A 218 14.05 26.67 0.15
N VAL A 219 13.11 26.06 0.88
CA VAL A 219 12.04 26.80 1.57
C VAL A 219 12.60 27.67 2.68
N ALA A 220 13.58 27.18 3.44
CA ALA A 220 14.26 27.96 4.47
C ALA A 220 15.06 29.15 3.90
N ALA A 221 15.66 28.99 2.71
CA ALA A 221 16.46 30.05 2.08
C ALA A 221 15.63 31.17 1.41
N LEU A 222 14.35 30.96 1.15
CA LEU A 222 13.45 31.95 0.53
C LEU A 222 12.58 32.70 1.55
N GLY A 223 12.62 32.30 2.83
CA GLY A 223 11.87 32.91 3.93
C GLY A 223 12.70 33.70 4.94
N GLY A 224 13.97 33.99 4.62
CA GLY A 224 14.92 34.74 5.45
C GLY A 224 15.27 36.11 4.89
#